data_AF-A0A7F8RLG2-F1
#
_entry.id   AF-A0A7F8RLG2-F1
#
_cell.length_a   1.000
_cell.length_b   1.000
_cell.length_c   1.000
_cell.angle_alpha   90.00
_cell.angle_beta   90.00
_cell.angle_gamma   90.00
#
_symmetry.space_group_name_H-M   'P 1'
#
loop_
_entity.id
_entity.type
_entity.pdbx_description
1 polymer ?
#
loop_
_entity_poly.entity_id
_entity_poly.type
_entity_poly.pdbx_seq_one_letter_code
_entity_poly.pdbx_strand_id
1 'polypeptide(L)'
;MVSVFQFIMKQSYICALIAMMAWSITYHSWLTFVLLIWSCTLWMIRNRRKYAMISSPFMVVYGNLLLILQYIWSFELPEIKKVPGFLEKKEPGELASKILFTITFWLLLRQHLTEQKALQEKEALLSEIKIGSQENEEKDDEQDIQMEGEAEEKEEEEAKEEKQERRKEEEEEVEEDDDQDIMKVLGNLVVAMFIKYWIYVCGGMFFFVSFEGKIVMYKIIYMVLFLFCVALYQVHYEWWRRILKYFWMSVVIYTMLVLIFIYTYQFENFPGLWQNMTGLKKEKLEDLGLKQFTVAELFTRIFIPTSFLLVCILHLHYFHDRFLELTDLKSIPSKEDSAIYRLAHPEGSLPDLAMMNLTTSLEKPDIRKLAEHGDDKPEGSPEKAELGKDSEEEEEEEEDEEEDEEEEEEGEEETSDLRNKWHLVIDRLTVLFLKFLEYFHKLQVFMWWILELHIIKIVSSYIIWVSVKEKEFEGRELKSNEEGQEKAFGYK
;
A
#
# COMPACT_ATOMS: atom_id res chain seq x y z
N MET A 1 2.71 -9.17 -18.81
CA MET A 1 1.30 -8.69 -18.89
C MET A 1 0.33 -9.48 -17.99
N VAL A 2 0.46 -10.81 -17.90
CA VAL A 2 -0.39 -11.68 -17.06
C VAL A 2 -0.34 -11.32 -15.56
N SER A 3 0.83 -11.01 -15.01
CA SER A 3 1.00 -10.66 -13.58
C SER A 3 0.29 -9.35 -13.21
N VAL A 4 0.31 -8.35 -14.11
CA VAL A 4 -0.42 -7.09 -13.94
C VAL A 4 -1.93 -7.34 -13.98
N PHE A 5 -2.39 -8.19 -14.91
CA PHE A 5 -3.80 -8.57 -14.99
C PHE A 5 -4.25 -9.31 -13.72
N GLN A 6 -3.44 -10.22 -13.18
CA GLN A 6 -3.71 -10.89 -11.90
C GLN A 6 -3.79 -9.91 -10.74
N PHE A 7 -2.92 -8.90 -10.69
CA PHE A 7 -3.01 -7.84 -9.68
C PHE A 7 -4.28 -6.98 -9.81
N ILE A 8 -4.63 -6.58 -11.04
CA ILE A 8 -5.86 -5.83 -11.34
C ILE A 8 -7.08 -6.65 -10.93
N MET A 9 -7.10 -7.94 -11.27
CA MET A 9 -8.16 -8.85 -10.84
C MET A 9 -8.19 -8.93 -9.31
N LYS A 10 -7.06 -9.16 -8.64
CA LYS A 10 -6.98 -9.23 -7.17
C LYS A 10 -7.51 -7.96 -6.47
N GLN A 11 -7.34 -6.79 -7.08
CA GLN A 11 -7.82 -5.49 -6.57
C GLN A 11 -9.13 -5.00 -7.20
N SER A 12 -9.81 -5.80 -8.02
CA SER A 12 -11.00 -5.35 -8.75
C SER A 12 -12.13 -4.89 -7.81
N TYR A 13 -12.19 -5.45 -6.60
CA TYR A 13 -13.14 -5.02 -5.56
C TYR A 13 -12.95 -3.56 -5.15
N ILE A 14 -11.72 -3.03 -5.15
CA ILE A 14 -11.47 -1.61 -4.87
C ILE A 14 -12.05 -0.75 -6.00
N CYS A 15 -11.81 -1.15 -7.25
CA CYS A 15 -12.36 -0.46 -8.42
C CYS A 15 -13.90 -0.46 -8.39
N ALA A 16 -14.52 -1.60 -8.08
CA ALA A 16 -15.97 -1.72 -7.95
C ALA A 16 -16.54 -0.84 -6.82
N LEU A 17 -15.86 -0.76 -5.66
CA LEU A 17 -16.28 0.13 -4.57
C LEU A 17 -16.17 1.61 -4.94
N ILE A 18 -15.09 2.01 -5.62
CA ILE A 18 -14.92 3.39 -6.11
C ILE A 18 -15.98 3.71 -7.18
N ALA A 19 -16.22 2.80 -8.12
CA ALA A 19 -17.25 2.95 -9.14
C ALA A 19 -18.65 3.09 -8.52
N MET A 20 -18.94 2.34 -7.46
CA MET A 20 -20.19 2.46 -6.71
C MET A 20 -20.36 3.85 -6.09
N MET A 21 -19.31 4.38 -5.44
CA MET A 21 -19.31 5.73 -4.90
C MET A 21 -19.48 6.77 -6.01
N ALA A 22 -18.71 6.65 -7.10
CA ALA A 22 -18.77 7.56 -8.24
C ALA A 22 -20.14 7.57 -8.92
N TRP A 23 -20.78 6.42 -9.08
CA TRP A 23 -22.15 6.31 -9.60
C TRP A 23 -23.11 7.14 -8.73
N SER A 24 -23.03 6.99 -7.40
CA SER A 24 -23.93 7.69 -6.51
C SER A 24 -23.81 9.21 -6.51
N ILE A 25 -22.62 9.72 -6.82
CA ILE A 25 -22.31 11.16 -6.89
C ILE A 25 -22.73 11.73 -8.25
N THR A 26 -22.40 11.03 -9.33
CA THR A 26 -22.71 11.47 -10.71
C THR A 26 -24.20 11.43 -11.03
N TYR A 27 -24.92 10.50 -10.42
CA TYR A 27 -26.36 10.32 -10.60
C TYR A 27 -27.06 10.42 -9.25
N HIS A 28 -27.25 11.65 -8.79
CA HIS A 28 -27.92 11.91 -7.51
C HIS A 28 -29.37 11.40 -7.52
N SER A 29 -29.67 10.40 -6.67
CA SER A 29 -31.03 9.89 -6.46
C SER A 29 -31.13 9.08 -5.17
N TRP A 30 -32.36 8.86 -4.69
CA TRP A 30 -32.59 7.99 -3.51
C TRP A 30 -32.14 6.55 -3.72
N LEU A 31 -32.17 6.06 -4.96
CA LEU A 31 -31.73 4.72 -5.29
C LEU A 31 -30.20 4.62 -5.24
N THR A 32 -29.50 5.62 -5.77
CA THR A 32 -28.04 5.62 -5.73
C THR A 32 -27.48 5.98 -4.36
N PHE A 33 -28.27 6.63 -3.49
CA PHE A 33 -27.94 6.81 -2.07
C PHE A 33 -27.72 5.47 -1.34
N VAL A 34 -28.48 4.43 -1.69
CA VAL A 34 -28.30 3.08 -1.14
C VAL A 34 -26.91 2.53 -1.50
N LEU A 35 -26.46 2.76 -2.75
CA LEU A 35 -25.11 2.41 -3.21
C LEU A 35 -24.03 3.19 -2.46
N LEU A 36 -24.27 4.48 -2.15
CA LEU A 36 -23.34 5.28 -1.36
C LEU A 36 -23.20 4.72 0.06
N ILE A 37 -24.31 4.46 0.77
CA ILE A 37 -24.27 3.87 2.12
C ILE A 37 -23.61 2.49 2.09
N TRP A 38 -23.93 1.66 1.10
CA TRP A 38 -23.40 0.31 1.00
C TRP A 38 -21.89 0.30 0.76
N SER A 39 -21.39 1.09 -0.21
CA SER A 39 -19.95 1.22 -0.45
C SER A 39 -19.21 1.73 0.79
N CYS A 40 -19.73 2.78 1.42
CA CYS A 40 -19.22 3.32 2.66
C CYS A 40 -19.14 2.27 3.79
N THR A 41 -20.18 1.46 3.96
CA THR A 41 -20.21 0.39 4.96
C THR A 41 -19.19 -0.70 4.65
N LEU A 42 -19.05 -1.09 3.37
CA LEU A 42 -18.05 -2.07 2.95
C LEU A 42 -16.61 -1.60 3.20
N TRP A 43 -16.34 -0.30 3.02
CA TRP A 43 -15.04 0.29 3.33
C TRP A 43 -14.67 0.20 4.82
N MET A 44 -15.66 0.32 5.71
CA MET A 44 -15.46 0.24 7.16
C MET A 44 -15.15 -1.18 7.68
N ILE A 45 -15.45 -2.22 6.90
CA ILE A 45 -15.27 -3.61 7.35
C ILE A 45 -13.81 -4.05 7.19
N ARG A 46 -13.26 -4.68 8.24
CA ARG A 46 -11.88 -5.21 8.25
C ARG A 46 -11.60 -6.19 7.09
N ASN A 47 -12.53 -7.11 6.84
CA ASN A 47 -12.44 -8.09 5.74
C ASN A 47 -13.18 -7.64 4.48
N ARG A 48 -13.01 -6.38 4.08
CA ARG A 48 -13.76 -5.76 2.96
C ARG A 48 -13.78 -6.58 1.67
N ARG A 49 -12.67 -7.23 1.29
CA ARG A 49 -12.63 -8.10 0.09
C ARG A 49 -13.65 -9.22 0.19
N LYS A 50 -13.68 -9.97 1.31
CA LYS A 50 -14.62 -11.08 1.50
C LYS A 50 -16.08 -10.61 1.42
N TYR A 51 -16.42 -9.51 2.07
CA TYR A 51 -17.80 -8.98 2.04
C TYR A 51 -18.18 -8.33 0.71
N ALA A 52 -17.24 -7.69 0.02
CA ALA A 52 -17.45 -7.19 -1.34
C ALA A 52 -17.72 -8.36 -2.30
N MET A 53 -16.98 -9.46 -2.19
CA MET A 53 -17.22 -10.68 -2.96
C MET A 53 -18.60 -11.28 -2.69
N ILE A 54 -18.96 -11.47 -1.41
CA ILE A 54 -20.27 -12.02 -1.00
C ILE A 54 -21.43 -11.14 -1.47
N SER A 55 -21.26 -9.81 -1.47
CA SER A 55 -22.32 -8.88 -1.89
C SER A 55 -22.36 -8.62 -3.40
N SER A 56 -21.34 -9.05 -4.15
CA SER A 56 -21.24 -8.84 -5.61
C SER A 56 -22.46 -9.27 -6.43
N PRO A 57 -23.13 -10.43 -6.22
CA PRO A 57 -24.31 -10.79 -7.01
C PRO A 57 -25.47 -9.80 -6.80
N PHE A 58 -25.68 -9.35 -5.56
CA PHE A 58 -26.71 -8.36 -5.26
C PHE A 58 -26.40 -7.00 -5.89
N MET A 59 -25.13 -6.59 -5.89
CA MET A 59 -24.70 -5.36 -6.56
C MET A 59 -24.98 -5.39 -8.06
N VAL A 60 -24.67 -6.50 -8.73
CA VAL A 60 -24.91 -6.66 -10.18
C VAL A 60 -26.41 -6.62 -10.47
N VAL A 61 -27.23 -7.36 -9.73
CA VAL A 61 -28.70 -7.34 -9.92
C VAL A 61 -29.26 -5.93 -9.71
N TYR A 62 -28.84 -5.26 -8.63
CA TYR A 62 -29.29 -3.89 -8.33
C TYR A 62 -28.83 -2.90 -9.39
N GLY A 63 -27.56 -2.94 -9.81
CA GLY A 63 -27.01 -2.09 -10.86
C GLY A 63 -27.72 -2.26 -12.21
N ASN A 64 -28.04 -3.50 -12.60
CA ASN A 64 -28.84 -3.77 -13.80
C ASN A 64 -30.28 -3.25 -13.66
N LEU A 65 -30.90 -3.41 -12.49
CA LEU A 65 -32.23 -2.86 -12.22
C LEU A 65 -32.24 -1.33 -12.33
N LEU A 66 -31.22 -0.64 -11.80
CA LEU A 66 -31.06 0.81 -11.99
C LEU A 66 -30.84 1.20 -13.45
N LEU A 67 -30.06 0.40 -14.20
CA LEU A 67 -29.81 0.64 -15.62
C LEU A 67 -31.09 0.50 -16.45
N ILE A 68 -31.90 -0.54 -16.18
CA ILE A 68 -33.19 -0.77 -16.83
C ILE A 68 -34.17 0.36 -16.48
N LEU A 69 -34.27 0.73 -15.20
CA LEU A 69 -35.13 1.85 -14.78
C LEU A 69 -34.72 3.16 -15.47
N GLN A 70 -33.42 3.44 -15.57
CA GLN A 70 -32.93 4.60 -16.30
C GLN A 70 -33.25 4.52 -17.80
N TYR A 71 -33.05 3.35 -18.41
CA TYR A 71 -33.31 3.13 -19.82
C TYR A 71 -34.79 3.38 -20.15
N ILE A 72 -35.70 2.83 -19.34
CA ILE A 72 -37.15 3.07 -19.48
C ILE A 72 -37.46 4.57 -19.35
N TRP A 73 -36.87 5.25 -18.38
CA TRP A 73 -37.10 6.69 -18.14
C TRP A 73 -36.37 7.62 -19.12
N SER A 74 -35.48 7.08 -19.96
CA SER A 74 -34.82 7.82 -21.04
C SER A 74 -35.71 7.98 -22.27
N PHE A 75 -36.74 7.14 -22.42
CA PHE A 75 -37.70 7.26 -23.51
C PHE A 75 -38.50 8.55 -23.41
N GLU A 76 -38.66 9.22 -24.55
CA GLU A 76 -39.36 10.49 -24.69
C GLU A 76 -40.87 10.31 -24.72
N LEU A 77 -41.43 9.71 -23.67
CA LEU A 77 -42.87 9.56 -23.50
C LEU A 77 -43.41 10.75 -22.69
N PRO A 78 -44.26 11.63 -23.27
CA PRO A 78 -44.79 12.81 -22.60
C PRO A 78 -45.73 12.50 -21.42
N GLU A 79 -46.10 11.23 -21.22
CA GLU A 79 -47.04 10.77 -20.18
C GLU A 79 -46.36 10.36 -18.86
N ILE A 80 -45.02 10.25 -18.81
CA ILE A 80 -44.33 9.80 -17.60
C ILE A 80 -44.19 10.99 -16.62
N LYS A 81 -45.04 11.01 -15.60
CA LYS A 81 -44.97 11.99 -14.50
C LYS A 81 -43.63 11.86 -13.77
N LYS A 82 -42.85 12.94 -13.73
CA LYS A 82 -41.59 13.01 -12.98
C LYS A 82 -41.84 12.69 -11.51
N VAL A 83 -41.12 11.72 -10.96
CA VAL A 83 -41.13 11.43 -9.52
C VAL A 83 -39.97 12.19 -8.88
N PRO A 84 -40.21 13.30 -8.14
CA PRO A 84 -39.15 14.13 -7.59
C PRO A 84 -38.24 13.30 -6.65
N GLY A 85 -36.93 13.36 -6.90
CA GLY A 85 -35.88 12.69 -6.12
C GLY A 85 -35.65 11.20 -6.40
N PHE A 86 -36.50 10.53 -7.21
CA PHE A 86 -36.35 9.09 -7.48
C PHE A 86 -35.61 8.84 -8.80
N LEU A 87 -36.07 9.45 -9.91
CA LEU A 87 -35.48 9.30 -11.25
C LEU A 87 -35.61 10.63 -12.02
N GLU A 88 -34.48 11.28 -12.27
CA GLU A 88 -34.42 12.50 -13.09
C GLU A 88 -34.21 12.13 -14.57
N LYS A 89 -34.94 12.81 -15.47
CA LYS A 89 -34.81 12.60 -16.93
C LYS A 89 -33.40 13.05 -17.34
N LYS A 90 -32.61 12.14 -17.88
CA LYS A 90 -31.24 12.38 -18.36
C LYS A 90 -31.08 11.95 -19.81
N GLU A 91 -30.13 12.57 -20.49
CA GLU A 91 -29.83 12.31 -21.91
C GLU A 91 -29.32 10.87 -22.13
N PRO A 92 -29.56 10.28 -23.31
CA PRO A 92 -29.14 8.91 -23.61
C PRO A 92 -27.62 8.73 -23.58
N GLY A 93 -26.83 9.78 -23.83
CA GLY A 93 -25.37 9.74 -23.76
C GLY A 93 -24.82 9.42 -22.37
N GLU A 94 -25.56 9.77 -21.31
CA GLU A 94 -25.17 9.46 -19.92
C GLU A 94 -25.40 7.98 -19.55
N LEU A 95 -26.00 7.18 -20.43
CA LEU A 95 -26.16 5.75 -20.20
C LEU A 95 -24.82 5.00 -20.36
N ALA A 96 -23.93 5.48 -21.25
CA ALA A 96 -22.64 4.86 -21.52
C ALA A 96 -21.75 4.80 -20.26
N SER A 97 -21.68 5.90 -19.50
CA SER A 97 -20.94 5.94 -18.23
C SER A 97 -21.55 5.02 -17.16
N LYS A 98 -22.89 4.82 -17.15
CA LYS A 98 -23.52 3.83 -16.26
C LYS A 98 -23.17 2.40 -16.65
N ILE A 99 -23.13 2.11 -17.95
CA ILE A 99 -22.69 0.81 -18.46
C ILE A 99 -21.24 0.55 -18.02
N LEU A 100 -20.35 1.55 -18.17
CA LEU A 100 -18.97 1.45 -17.70
C LEU A 100 -18.88 1.11 -16.21
N PHE A 101 -19.70 1.73 -15.36
CA PHE A 101 -19.76 1.37 -13.94
C PHE A 101 -20.28 -0.07 -13.73
N THR A 102 -21.31 -0.51 -14.46
CA THR A 102 -21.79 -1.91 -14.33
C THR A 102 -20.75 -2.94 -14.74
N ILE A 103 -19.86 -2.64 -15.69
CA ILE A 103 -18.76 -3.53 -16.08
C ILE A 103 -17.87 -3.83 -14.87
N THR A 104 -17.60 -2.84 -14.02
CA THR A 104 -16.80 -3.07 -12.79
C THR A 104 -17.48 -4.05 -11.82
N PHE A 105 -18.82 -4.02 -11.72
CA PHE A 105 -19.57 -4.98 -10.90
C PHE A 105 -19.54 -6.39 -11.50
N TRP A 106 -19.63 -6.49 -12.83
CA TRP A 106 -19.49 -7.76 -13.54
C TRP A 106 -18.09 -8.35 -13.40
N LEU A 107 -17.04 -7.53 -13.44
CA LEU A 107 -15.67 -7.97 -13.18
C LEU A 107 -15.50 -8.48 -11.74
N LEU A 108 -16.08 -7.78 -10.76
CA LEU A 108 -16.08 -8.21 -9.36
C LEU A 108 -16.81 -9.56 -9.19
N LEU A 109 -17.99 -9.72 -9.80
CA LEU A 109 -18.74 -10.97 -9.75
C LEU A 109 -18.00 -12.11 -10.46
N ARG A 110 -17.40 -11.84 -11.63
CA ARG A 110 -16.58 -12.83 -12.34
C ARG A 110 -15.42 -13.28 -11.46
N GLN A 111 -14.72 -12.35 -10.82
CA GLN A 111 -13.67 -12.68 -9.87
C GLN A 111 -14.19 -13.52 -8.71
N HIS A 112 -15.32 -13.14 -8.09
CA HIS A 112 -15.91 -13.91 -6.99
C HIS A 112 -16.20 -15.36 -7.39
N LEU A 113 -16.81 -15.56 -8.57
CA LEU A 113 -17.15 -16.89 -9.09
C LEU A 113 -15.90 -17.68 -9.47
N THR A 114 -14.90 -17.05 -10.08
CA THR A 114 -13.62 -17.72 -10.41
C THR A 114 -12.89 -18.15 -9.15
N GLU A 115 -12.82 -17.30 -8.12
CA GLU A 115 -12.21 -17.66 -6.84
C GLU A 115 -12.97 -18.75 -6.11
N GLN A 116 -14.31 -18.75 -6.15
CA GLN A 116 -15.10 -19.83 -5.56
C GLN A 116 -14.92 -21.17 -6.28
N LYS A 117 -14.89 -21.18 -7.62
CA LYS A 117 -14.64 -22.41 -8.39
C LYS A 117 -13.26 -22.97 -8.09
N ALA A 118 -12.22 -22.13 -8.11
CA ALA A 118 -10.86 -22.56 -7.76
C ALA A 118 -10.75 -23.09 -6.33
N LEU A 119 -11.50 -22.51 -5.38
CA LEU A 119 -11.58 -23.05 -4.01
C LEU A 119 -12.29 -24.41 -3.98
N GLN A 120 -13.40 -24.57 -4.69
CA GLN A 120 -14.12 -25.85 -4.78
C GLN A 120 -13.26 -26.95 -5.41
N GLU A 121 -12.52 -26.63 -6.48
CA GLU A 121 -11.59 -27.56 -7.12
C GLU A 121 -10.45 -27.96 -6.17
N LYS A 122 -9.87 -27.00 -5.44
CA LYS A 122 -8.86 -27.30 -4.41
C LYS A 122 -9.40 -28.16 -3.28
N GLU A 123 -10.61 -27.89 -2.79
CA GLU A 123 -11.26 -28.71 -1.77
C GLU A 123 -11.55 -30.13 -2.29
N ALA A 124 -11.95 -30.27 -3.55
CA ALA A 124 -12.14 -31.57 -4.20
C ALA A 124 -10.82 -32.35 -4.31
N LEU A 125 -9.74 -31.72 -4.78
CA LEU A 125 -8.41 -32.33 -4.86
C LEU A 125 -7.87 -32.72 -3.49
N LEU A 126 -8.03 -31.87 -2.47
CA LEU A 126 -7.64 -32.20 -1.10
C LEU A 126 -8.47 -33.35 -0.52
N SER A 127 -9.76 -33.45 -0.88
CA SER A 127 -10.60 -34.58 -0.47
C SER A 127 -10.20 -35.89 -1.16
N GLU A 128 -9.77 -35.83 -2.42
CA GLU A 128 -9.28 -36.98 -3.19
C GLU A 128 -7.90 -37.45 -2.68
N ILE A 129 -6.96 -36.53 -2.44
CA ILE A 129 -5.64 -36.84 -1.85
C ILE A 129 -5.80 -37.45 -0.45
N LYS A 130 -6.77 -36.97 0.34
CA LYS A 130 -7.07 -37.53 1.67
C LYS A 130 -7.62 -38.97 1.60
N ILE A 131 -8.29 -39.35 0.51
CA ILE A 131 -8.75 -40.72 0.28
C ILE A 131 -7.59 -41.58 -0.25
N GLY A 132 -6.77 -41.06 -1.16
CA GLY A 132 -5.59 -41.77 -1.71
C GLY A 132 -4.49 -42.03 -0.69
N SER A 133 -4.24 -41.12 0.26
CA SER A 133 -3.30 -41.37 1.36
C SER A 133 -3.76 -42.49 2.29
N GLN A 134 -5.05 -42.81 2.29
CA GLN A 134 -5.64 -43.88 3.08
C GLN A 134 -5.60 -45.23 2.33
N GLU A 135 -5.53 -45.21 1.00
CA GLU A 135 -5.41 -46.41 0.14
C GLU A 135 -3.95 -46.81 -0.13
N ASN A 136 -3.00 -45.86 -0.09
CA ASN A 136 -1.58 -46.14 -0.32
C ASN A 136 -0.84 -46.75 0.88
N GLU A 137 -1.40 -46.74 2.10
CA GLU A 137 -0.82 -47.48 3.24
C GLU A 137 -1.00 -49.01 3.10
N GLU A 138 -1.74 -49.50 2.10
CA GLU A 138 -1.99 -50.95 1.89
C GLU A 138 -1.21 -51.57 0.71
N LYS A 139 -0.40 -50.80 -0.04
CA LYS A 139 0.25 -51.31 -1.26
C LYS A 139 1.63 -50.68 -1.51
N ASP A 140 2.62 -51.00 -0.69
CA ASP A 140 4.03 -50.82 -1.05
C ASP A 140 4.84 -51.99 -0.46
N ASP A 141 4.66 -53.16 -1.05
CA ASP A 141 5.56 -54.32 -0.97
C ASP A 141 5.50 -54.98 -2.34
N GLU A 142 6.31 -54.53 -3.31
CA GLU A 142 6.98 -55.39 -4.29
C GLU A 142 7.73 -54.59 -5.39
N GLN A 143 9.04 -54.87 -5.43
CA GLN A 143 9.95 -54.92 -6.58
C GLN A 143 10.69 -53.65 -7.01
N ASP A 144 12.00 -53.79 -6.86
CA ASP A 144 13.07 -52.91 -7.28
C ASP A 144 14.15 -53.81 -7.93
N ILE A 145 14.98 -53.23 -8.82
CA ILE A 145 16.29 -53.74 -9.34
C ILE A 145 16.19 -54.64 -10.63
N GLN A 146 16.91 -54.45 -11.76
CA GLN A 146 18.32 -54.04 -12.02
C GLN A 146 18.64 -53.69 -13.50
N MET A 147 19.59 -52.73 -13.67
CA MET A 147 20.80 -52.61 -14.54
C MET A 147 20.82 -52.68 -16.08
N GLU A 148 21.24 -51.53 -16.65
CA GLU A 148 22.47 -51.19 -17.42
C GLU A 148 23.04 -52.07 -18.56
N GLY A 149 23.42 -51.38 -19.64
CA GLY A 149 24.43 -51.83 -20.62
C GLY A 149 24.63 -50.89 -21.83
N GLU A 150 25.77 -50.18 -21.83
CA GLU A 150 26.57 -49.66 -22.97
C GLU A 150 26.12 -48.39 -23.74
N ALA A 151 26.72 -47.23 -23.41
CA ALA A 151 26.91 -46.08 -24.32
C ALA A 151 28.05 -45.12 -23.91
N GLU A 152 29.25 -45.65 -23.63
CA GLU A 152 30.35 -44.93 -22.94
C GLU A 152 31.14 -43.88 -23.77
N GLU A 153 30.65 -43.43 -24.94
CA GLU A 153 31.30 -42.31 -25.68
C GLU A 153 30.32 -41.22 -26.17
N LYS A 154 29.00 -41.40 -25.94
CA LYS A 154 28.00 -40.32 -26.12
C LYS A 154 27.57 -39.69 -24.79
N GLU A 155 27.67 -40.45 -23.70
CA GLU A 155 27.30 -39.98 -22.36
C GLU A 155 28.24 -38.89 -21.83
N GLU A 156 29.48 -38.76 -22.32
CA GLU A 156 30.45 -37.79 -21.81
C GLU A 156 30.32 -36.38 -22.42
N GLU A 157 29.74 -36.26 -23.63
CA GLU A 157 29.35 -34.96 -24.23
C GLU A 157 27.98 -34.51 -23.71
N GLU A 158 26.97 -35.40 -23.68
CA GLU A 158 25.65 -35.10 -23.12
C GLU A 158 25.73 -34.73 -21.62
N ALA A 159 26.61 -35.37 -20.83
CA ALA A 159 26.81 -35.01 -19.43
C ALA A 159 27.58 -33.69 -19.21
N LYS A 160 28.31 -33.18 -20.21
CA LYS A 160 28.96 -31.86 -20.14
C LYS A 160 27.99 -30.75 -20.51
N GLU A 161 27.17 -30.95 -21.52
CA GLU A 161 26.08 -30.03 -21.88
C GLU A 161 25.03 -29.93 -20.76
N GLU A 162 24.56 -31.07 -20.21
CA GLU A 162 23.64 -31.05 -19.06
C GLU A 162 24.24 -30.35 -17.84
N LYS A 163 25.55 -30.45 -17.61
CA LYS A 163 26.20 -29.84 -16.44
C LYS A 163 26.46 -28.35 -16.64
N GLN A 164 26.56 -27.89 -17.88
CA GLN A 164 26.68 -26.49 -18.25
C GLN A 164 25.30 -25.80 -18.28
N GLU A 165 24.26 -26.47 -18.80
CA GLU A 165 22.87 -26.01 -18.68
C GLU A 165 22.43 -25.94 -17.23
N ARG A 166 22.69 -26.98 -16.42
CA ARG A 166 22.35 -26.98 -14.99
C ARG A 166 23.09 -25.91 -14.20
N ARG A 167 24.31 -25.52 -14.62
CA ARG A 167 25.04 -24.37 -14.04
C ARG A 167 24.45 -23.02 -14.44
N LYS A 168 24.03 -22.87 -15.70
CA LYS A 168 23.34 -21.67 -16.17
C LYS A 168 21.98 -21.53 -15.50
N GLU A 169 21.23 -22.62 -15.35
CA GLU A 169 19.97 -22.65 -14.59
C GLU A 169 20.20 -22.36 -13.10
N GLU A 170 21.26 -22.91 -12.47
CA GLU A 170 21.61 -22.57 -11.07
C GLU A 170 22.04 -21.10 -10.92
N GLU A 171 22.78 -20.54 -11.88
CA GLU A 171 23.18 -19.11 -11.87
C GLU A 171 21.97 -18.20 -12.13
N GLU A 172 21.06 -18.55 -13.04
CA GLU A 172 19.80 -17.84 -13.27
C GLU A 172 18.85 -17.95 -12.07
N GLU A 173 18.75 -19.12 -11.42
CA GLU A 173 17.96 -19.28 -10.18
C GLU A 173 18.54 -18.46 -9.02
N VAL A 174 19.87 -18.34 -8.91
CA VAL A 174 20.54 -17.51 -7.90
C VAL A 174 20.34 -16.02 -8.18
N GLU A 175 20.44 -15.58 -9.44
CA GLU A 175 20.14 -14.19 -9.82
C GLU A 175 18.65 -13.86 -9.61
N GLU A 176 17.73 -14.78 -9.90
CA GLU A 176 16.30 -14.60 -9.63
C GLU A 176 15.98 -14.57 -8.12
N ASP A 177 16.66 -15.35 -7.28
CA ASP A 177 16.48 -15.32 -5.82
C ASP A 177 17.04 -14.03 -5.22
N ASP A 178 18.20 -13.55 -5.68
CA ASP A 178 18.78 -12.26 -5.29
C ASP A 178 17.86 -11.08 -5.66
N ASP A 179 17.29 -11.07 -6.87
CA ASP A 179 16.32 -10.05 -7.29
C ASP A 179 15.01 -10.11 -6.48
N GLN A 180 14.52 -11.32 -6.18
CA GLN A 180 13.37 -11.51 -5.29
C GLN A 180 13.67 -11.00 -3.88
N ASP A 181 14.87 -11.21 -3.36
CA ASP A 181 15.29 -10.76 -2.05
C ASP A 181 15.47 -9.25 -1.98
N ILE A 182 16.04 -8.62 -3.01
CA ILE A 182 16.07 -7.16 -3.15
C ILE A 182 14.66 -6.59 -3.15
N MET A 183 13.73 -7.20 -3.90
CA MET A 183 12.33 -6.76 -3.94
C MET A 183 11.63 -6.92 -2.57
N LYS A 184 11.90 -7.99 -1.84
CA LYS A 184 11.39 -8.21 -0.47
C LYS A 184 11.94 -7.16 0.50
N VAL A 185 13.25 -6.87 0.44
CA VAL A 185 13.90 -5.86 1.29
C VAL A 185 13.36 -4.46 1.00
N LEU A 186 13.24 -4.09 -0.28
CA LEU A 186 12.66 -2.81 -0.70
C LEU A 186 11.19 -2.70 -0.25
N GLY A 187 10.40 -3.78 -0.41
CA GLY A 187 9.03 -3.85 0.07
C GLY A 187 8.92 -3.62 1.58
N ASN A 188 9.77 -4.28 2.36
CA ASN A 188 9.83 -4.11 3.81
C ASN A 188 10.22 -2.69 4.22
N LEU A 189 11.18 -2.07 3.53
CA LEU A 189 11.58 -0.68 3.76
C LEU A 189 10.43 0.30 3.51
N VAL A 190 9.72 0.14 2.39
CA VAL A 190 8.57 1.00 2.02
C VAL A 190 7.43 0.84 3.03
N VAL A 191 7.12 -0.39 3.43
CA VAL A 191 6.09 -0.66 4.45
C VAL A 191 6.49 -0.04 5.80
N ALA A 192 7.74 -0.19 6.23
CA ALA A 192 8.24 0.41 7.46
C ALA A 192 8.17 1.96 7.42
N MET A 193 8.50 2.56 6.27
CA MET A 193 8.37 4.01 6.06
C MET A 193 6.91 4.45 6.19
N PHE A 194 5.97 3.76 5.56
CA PHE A 194 4.54 4.08 5.69
C PHE A 194 4.06 3.90 7.12
N ILE A 195 4.39 2.81 7.80
CA ILE A 195 4.02 2.60 9.21
C ILE A 195 4.48 3.78 10.07
N LYS A 196 5.71 4.28 9.86
CA LYS A 196 6.28 5.38 10.65
C LYS A 196 5.66 6.74 10.34
N TYR A 197 5.42 7.07 9.07
CA TYR A 197 5.09 8.44 8.66
C TYR A 197 3.63 8.64 8.22
N TRP A 198 2.83 7.60 8.05
CA TRP A 198 1.46 7.73 7.53
C TRP A 198 0.52 8.53 8.45
N ILE A 199 0.76 8.53 9.77
CA ILE A 199 -0.02 9.35 10.70
C ILE A 199 0.09 10.85 10.39
N TYR A 200 1.23 11.31 9.88
CA TYR A 200 1.42 12.70 9.46
C TYR A 200 0.67 13.01 8.17
N VAL A 201 0.60 12.06 7.23
CA VAL A 201 -0.24 12.17 6.03
C VAL A 201 -1.71 12.32 6.44
N CYS A 202 -2.18 11.51 7.39
CA CYS A 202 -3.53 11.63 7.94
C CYS A 202 -3.75 12.98 8.63
N GLY A 203 -2.78 13.46 9.42
CA GLY A 203 -2.81 14.79 10.04
C GLY A 203 -2.89 15.93 9.03
N GLY A 204 -2.09 15.86 7.96
CA GLY A 204 -2.11 16.82 6.84
C GLY A 204 -3.47 16.85 6.14
N MET A 205 -4.11 15.70 5.97
CA MET A 205 -5.44 15.62 5.36
C MET A 205 -6.53 16.31 6.18
N PHE A 206 -6.42 16.40 7.51
CA PHE A 206 -7.37 17.20 8.32
C PHE A 206 -7.35 18.68 7.90
N PHE A 207 -6.16 19.25 7.71
CA PHE A 207 -6.01 20.64 7.27
C PHE A 207 -6.56 20.84 5.86
N PHE A 208 -6.25 19.92 4.94
CA PHE A 208 -6.76 19.96 3.57
C PHE A 208 -8.30 19.98 3.54
N VAL A 209 -8.95 19.04 4.24
CA VAL A 209 -10.42 18.93 4.30
C VAL A 209 -11.08 20.15 4.95
N SER A 210 -10.41 20.75 5.95
CA SER A 210 -11.01 21.80 6.76
C SER A 210 -10.81 23.21 6.19
N PHE A 211 -9.72 23.45 5.45
CA PHE A 211 -9.41 24.77 4.90
C PHE A 211 -9.79 24.94 3.44
N GLU A 212 -10.21 23.88 2.74
CA GLU A 212 -10.63 24.02 1.35
C GLU A 212 -11.94 24.82 1.21
N GLY A 213 -11.90 25.98 0.55
CA GLY A 213 -13.09 26.78 0.24
C GLY A 213 -13.74 27.41 1.48
N LYS A 214 -15.08 27.59 1.45
CA LYS A 214 -15.82 28.22 2.57
C LYS A 214 -15.73 27.40 3.86
N ILE A 215 -15.44 28.07 4.98
CA ILE A 215 -15.46 27.51 6.34
C ILE A 215 -16.91 27.31 6.77
N VAL A 216 -17.23 26.09 7.22
CA VAL A 216 -18.57 25.63 7.60
C VAL A 216 -18.45 24.79 8.88
N MET A 217 -19.55 24.64 9.62
CA MET A 217 -19.50 24.02 10.95
C MET A 217 -18.83 22.65 10.98
N TYR A 218 -19.13 21.77 10.01
CA TYR A 218 -18.55 20.43 10.01
C TYR A 218 -17.01 20.42 9.83
N LYS A 219 -16.45 21.46 9.17
CA LYS A 219 -15.00 21.65 9.03
C LYS A 219 -14.35 22.14 10.31
N ILE A 220 -15.04 23.00 11.04
CA ILE A 220 -14.61 23.43 12.38
C ILE A 220 -14.53 22.21 13.30
N ILE A 221 -15.52 21.32 13.26
CA ILE A 221 -15.50 20.09 14.07
C ILE A 221 -14.31 19.18 13.69
N TYR A 222 -13.92 19.05 12.41
CA TYR A 222 -12.70 18.31 12.05
C TYR A 222 -11.45 18.90 12.71
N MET A 223 -11.32 20.23 12.72
CA MET A 223 -10.23 20.92 13.40
C MET A 223 -10.27 20.70 14.92
N VAL A 224 -11.45 20.75 15.53
CA VAL A 224 -11.63 20.47 16.96
C VAL A 224 -11.21 19.03 17.30
N LEU A 225 -11.63 18.04 16.50
CA LEU A 225 -11.22 16.64 16.68
C LEU A 225 -9.69 16.47 16.55
N PHE A 226 -9.08 17.09 15.55
CA PHE A 226 -7.63 17.06 15.35
C PHE A 226 -6.88 17.69 16.54
N LEU A 227 -7.27 18.90 16.94
CA LEU A 227 -6.65 19.60 18.07
C LEU A 227 -6.83 18.83 19.39
N PHE A 228 -8.00 18.22 19.59
CA PHE A 228 -8.23 17.33 20.73
C PHE A 228 -7.25 16.14 20.74
N CYS A 229 -7.01 15.50 19.59
CA CYS A 229 -6.05 14.41 19.47
C CYS A 229 -4.62 14.86 19.78
N VAL A 230 -4.20 16.02 19.25
CA VAL A 230 -2.87 16.60 19.50
C VAL A 230 -2.71 17.01 20.96
N ALA A 231 -3.74 17.62 21.57
CA ALA A 231 -3.73 17.99 22.98
C ALA A 231 -3.64 16.76 23.89
N LEU A 232 -4.41 15.70 23.61
CA LEU A 232 -4.30 14.44 24.34
C LEU A 232 -2.90 13.81 24.22
N TYR A 233 -2.30 13.87 23.03
CA TYR A 233 -0.93 13.43 22.81
C TYR A 233 0.07 14.18 23.70
N GLN A 234 -0.07 15.52 23.80
CA GLN A 234 0.81 16.36 24.62
C GLN A 234 0.59 16.19 26.12
N VAL A 235 -0.67 16.06 26.56
CA VAL A 235 -1.00 15.98 27.99
C VAL A 235 -0.73 14.60 28.57
N HIS A 236 -1.11 13.53 27.87
CA HIS A 236 -0.96 12.17 28.40
C HIS A 236 -0.77 11.13 27.30
N TYR A 237 0.50 10.90 26.96
CA TYR A 237 0.92 9.97 25.90
C TYR A 237 0.38 8.53 26.07
N GLU A 238 0.42 7.96 27.28
CA GLU A 238 -0.08 6.58 27.49
C GLU A 238 -1.60 6.45 27.23
N TRP A 239 -2.40 7.45 27.63
CA TRP A 239 -3.83 7.48 27.35
C TRP A 239 -4.09 7.68 25.86
N TRP A 240 -3.34 8.58 25.21
CA TRP A 240 -3.40 8.82 23.78
C TRP A 240 -3.24 7.51 22.99
N ARG A 241 -2.25 6.67 23.32
CA ARG A 241 -2.07 5.37 22.65
C ARG A 241 -3.28 4.44 22.78
N ARG A 242 -3.93 4.39 23.95
CA ARG A 242 -5.12 3.54 24.16
C ARG A 242 -6.36 4.06 23.44
N ILE A 243 -6.53 5.39 23.37
CA ILE A 243 -7.70 6.02 22.75
C ILE A 243 -7.56 6.19 21.23
N LEU A 244 -6.34 6.13 20.68
CA LEU A 244 -6.06 6.44 19.27
C LEU A 244 -6.93 5.62 18.29
N LYS A 245 -7.16 4.34 18.56
CA LYS A 245 -8.05 3.50 17.74
C LYS A 245 -9.49 4.03 17.70
N TYR A 246 -10.01 4.39 18.87
CA TYR A 246 -11.37 4.93 19.01
C TYR A 246 -11.48 6.33 18.40
N PHE A 247 -10.42 7.14 18.49
CA PHE A 247 -10.35 8.41 17.79
C PHE A 247 -10.51 8.23 16.28
N TRP A 248 -9.73 7.35 15.65
CA TRP A 248 -9.84 7.08 14.21
C TRP A 248 -11.22 6.52 13.83
N MET A 249 -11.78 5.62 14.63
CA MET A 249 -13.15 5.13 14.43
C MET A 249 -14.19 6.26 14.52
N SER A 250 -14.05 7.17 15.48
CA SER A 250 -14.91 8.35 15.62
C SER A 250 -14.80 9.28 14.41
N VAL A 251 -13.59 9.50 13.89
CA VAL A 251 -13.35 10.33 12.71
C VAL A 251 -14.03 9.71 11.48
N VAL A 252 -13.91 8.40 11.29
CA VAL A 252 -14.56 7.65 10.21
C VAL A 252 -16.09 7.71 10.32
N ILE A 253 -16.66 7.51 11.51
CA ILE A 253 -18.12 7.62 11.69
C ILE A 253 -18.59 9.06 11.44
N TYR A 254 -17.82 10.05 11.89
CA TYR A 254 -18.15 11.45 11.69
C TYR A 254 -18.10 11.85 10.20
N THR A 255 -17.07 11.43 9.45
CA THR A 255 -17.00 11.67 8.00
C THR A 255 -18.18 11.02 7.26
N MET A 256 -18.60 9.83 7.68
CA MET A 256 -19.81 9.17 7.16
C MET A 256 -21.07 10.00 7.35
N LEU A 257 -21.30 10.50 8.56
CA LEU A 257 -22.47 11.34 8.86
C LEU A 257 -22.44 12.64 8.06
N VAL A 258 -21.27 13.26 7.91
CA VAL A 258 -21.09 14.46 7.08
C VAL A 258 -21.45 14.16 5.62
N LEU A 259 -20.98 13.05 5.05
CA LEU A 259 -21.33 12.65 3.69
C LEU A 259 -22.84 12.43 3.53
N ILE A 260 -23.48 11.74 4.48
CA ILE A 260 -24.94 11.51 4.47
C ILE A 260 -25.70 12.83 4.52
N PHE A 261 -25.32 13.77 5.39
CA PHE A 261 -26.01 15.05 5.51
C PHE A 261 -25.82 15.93 4.27
N ILE A 262 -24.60 16.02 3.72
CA ILE A 262 -24.36 16.78 2.48
C ILE A 262 -25.16 16.18 1.32
N TYR A 263 -25.18 14.85 1.20
CA TYR A 263 -25.88 14.15 0.14
C TYR A 263 -27.39 14.31 0.24
N THR A 264 -27.98 14.01 1.40
CA THR A 264 -29.43 14.05 1.60
C THR A 264 -30.01 15.46 1.48
N TYR A 265 -29.23 16.49 1.81
CA TYR A 265 -29.67 17.87 1.68
C TYR A 265 -29.83 18.36 0.23
N GLN A 266 -29.31 17.61 -0.76
CA GLN A 266 -29.49 17.94 -2.17
C GLN A 266 -30.92 17.67 -2.68
N PHE A 267 -31.70 16.84 -2.00
CA PHE A 267 -33.09 16.58 -2.37
C PHE A 267 -33.99 17.78 -2.07
N GLU A 268 -34.95 18.06 -2.95
CA GLU A 268 -35.84 19.23 -2.88
C GLU A 268 -36.66 19.31 -1.58
N ASN A 269 -37.04 18.17 -1.00
CA ASN A 269 -37.88 18.12 0.20
C ASN A 269 -37.09 18.36 1.50
N PHE A 270 -35.76 18.22 1.48
CA PHE A 270 -34.96 18.25 2.71
C PHE A 270 -34.81 19.64 3.32
N PRO A 271 -34.59 20.73 2.56
CA PRO A 271 -34.54 22.07 3.14
C PRO A 271 -35.80 22.42 3.96
N GLY A 272 -36.99 21.98 3.49
CA GLY A 272 -38.26 22.16 4.22
C GLY A 272 -38.37 21.26 5.45
N LEU A 273 -37.99 19.98 5.33
CA LEU A 273 -37.96 19.04 6.45
C LEU A 273 -37.05 19.50 7.58
N TRP A 274 -35.84 19.97 7.26
CA TRP A 274 -34.90 20.47 8.26
C TRP A 274 -35.43 21.73 8.95
N GLN A 275 -36.03 22.66 8.21
CA GLN A 275 -36.66 23.84 8.82
C GLN A 275 -37.81 23.45 9.75
N ASN A 276 -38.62 22.46 9.39
CA ASN A 276 -39.72 21.99 10.22
C ASN A 276 -39.26 21.21 11.46
N MET A 277 -38.23 20.37 11.34
CA MET A 277 -37.72 19.56 12.45
C MET A 277 -36.83 20.36 13.41
N THR A 278 -35.96 21.23 12.90
CA THR A 278 -34.97 21.96 13.72
C THR A 278 -35.42 23.37 14.09
N GLY A 279 -36.39 23.95 13.36
CA GLY A 279 -36.79 25.35 13.52
C GLY A 279 -35.72 26.36 13.11
N LEU A 280 -34.61 25.92 12.48
CA LEU A 280 -33.52 26.80 12.06
C LEU A 280 -33.85 27.52 10.76
N LYS A 281 -33.48 28.80 10.68
CA LYS A 281 -33.58 29.59 9.44
C LYS A 281 -32.61 29.07 8.38
N LYS A 282 -32.96 29.26 7.10
CA LYS A 282 -32.15 28.84 5.94
C LYS A 282 -30.70 29.33 5.99
N GLU A 283 -30.46 30.57 6.45
CA GLU A 283 -29.10 31.14 6.60
C GLU A 283 -28.24 30.35 7.58
N LYS A 284 -28.77 30.02 8.77
CA LYS A 284 -28.04 29.20 9.75
C LYS A 284 -27.78 27.77 9.26
N LEU A 285 -28.67 27.24 8.43
CA LEU A 285 -28.47 25.95 7.78
C LEU A 285 -27.34 26.02 6.74
N GLU A 286 -27.25 27.11 6.01
CA GLU A 286 -26.13 27.35 5.08
C GLU A 286 -24.80 27.43 5.83
N ASP A 287 -24.74 28.07 7.00
CA ASP A 287 -23.55 28.13 7.85
C ASP A 287 -23.11 26.76 8.40
N LEU A 288 -24.07 25.85 8.62
CA LEU A 288 -23.77 24.45 8.93
C LEU A 288 -23.15 23.71 7.74
N GLY A 289 -23.20 24.29 6.54
CA GLY A 289 -22.76 23.70 5.28
C GLY A 289 -23.86 22.96 4.52
N LEU A 290 -25.11 23.08 4.97
CA LEU A 290 -26.29 22.50 4.32
C LEU A 290 -26.82 23.50 3.28
N LYS A 291 -26.28 23.41 2.07
CA LYS A 291 -26.76 24.13 0.89
C LYS A 291 -27.01 23.18 -0.27
N GLN A 292 -27.90 23.57 -1.17
CA GLN A 292 -28.05 22.89 -2.46
C GLN A 292 -26.92 23.35 -3.38
N PHE A 293 -26.25 22.40 -4.00
CA PHE A 293 -25.07 22.61 -4.84
C PHE A 293 -25.37 22.22 -6.28
N THR A 294 -24.60 22.79 -7.20
CA THR A 294 -24.53 22.27 -8.58
C THR A 294 -23.75 20.95 -8.60
N VAL A 295 -23.91 20.14 -9.65
CA VAL A 295 -23.24 18.82 -9.76
C VAL A 295 -21.72 18.93 -9.62
N ALA A 296 -21.10 19.97 -10.19
CA ALA A 296 -19.65 20.18 -10.12
C ALA A 296 -19.16 20.55 -8.70
N GLU A 297 -19.87 21.44 -8.00
CA GLU A 297 -19.52 21.77 -6.61
C GLU A 297 -19.85 20.61 -5.65
N LEU A 298 -20.91 19.85 -5.92
CA LEU A 298 -21.29 18.68 -5.14
C LEU A 298 -20.20 17.60 -5.23
N PHE A 299 -19.63 17.40 -6.42
CA PHE A 299 -18.55 16.45 -6.63
C PHE A 299 -17.37 16.73 -5.71
N THR A 300 -16.85 17.97 -5.68
CA THR A 300 -15.72 18.30 -4.80
C THR A 300 -16.11 18.14 -3.33
N ARG A 301 -17.28 18.64 -2.92
CA ARG A 301 -17.78 18.57 -1.54
C ARG A 301 -17.97 17.14 -1.01
N ILE A 302 -18.24 16.17 -1.87
CA ILE A 302 -18.30 14.75 -1.50
C ILE A 302 -16.94 14.07 -1.65
N PHE A 303 -16.17 14.40 -2.69
CA PHE A 303 -14.89 13.77 -2.98
C PHE A 303 -13.85 14.04 -1.88
N ILE A 304 -13.77 15.26 -1.35
CA ILE A 304 -12.75 15.63 -0.35
C ILE A 304 -12.93 14.86 0.96
N PRO A 305 -14.13 14.80 1.60
CA PRO A 305 -14.30 13.98 2.79
C PRO A 305 -14.19 12.48 2.49
N THR A 306 -14.52 12.06 1.26
CA THR A 306 -14.36 10.67 0.81
C THR A 306 -12.90 10.26 0.69
N SER A 307 -12.05 11.10 0.10
CA SER A 307 -10.61 10.83 0.00
C SER A 307 -9.95 10.81 1.37
N PHE A 308 -10.37 11.73 2.26
CA PHE A 308 -9.94 11.74 3.65
C PHE A 308 -10.37 10.48 4.41
N LEU A 309 -11.63 10.07 4.26
CA LEU A 309 -12.14 8.81 4.80
C LEU A 309 -11.27 7.64 4.32
N LEU A 310 -10.97 7.55 3.03
CA LEU A 310 -10.17 6.48 2.46
C LEU A 310 -8.77 6.41 3.11
N VAL A 311 -8.10 7.56 3.24
CA VAL A 311 -6.78 7.67 3.90
C VAL A 311 -6.87 7.24 5.37
N CYS A 312 -7.92 7.63 6.09
CA CYS A 312 -8.14 7.26 7.49
C CYS A 312 -8.42 5.75 7.64
N ILE A 313 -9.23 5.16 6.77
CA ILE A 313 -9.51 3.72 6.78
C ILE A 313 -8.24 2.92 6.46
N LEU A 314 -7.44 3.38 5.50
CA LEU A 314 -6.16 2.76 5.18
C LEU A 314 -5.23 2.78 6.40
N HIS A 315 -5.13 3.93 7.09
CA HIS A 315 -4.36 4.05 8.32
C HIS A 315 -4.85 3.06 9.39
N LEU A 316 -6.15 3.04 9.66
CA LEU A 316 -6.77 2.21 10.68
C LEU A 316 -6.55 0.71 10.42
N HIS A 317 -6.64 0.27 9.17
CA HIS A 317 -6.58 -1.15 8.82
C HIS A 317 -5.17 -1.71 8.66
N TYR A 318 -4.24 -0.91 8.11
CA TYR A 318 -2.91 -1.42 7.73
C TYR A 318 -1.81 -0.94 8.66
N PHE A 319 -1.86 0.32 9.08
CA PHE A 319 -0.72 0.97 9.71
C PHE A 319 -0.90 1.17 11.21
N HIS A 320 -2.14 1.25 11.71
CA HIS A 320 -2.43 1.65 13.09
C HIS A 320 -1.79 0.75 14.14
N ASP A 321 -2.05 -0.57 14.10
CA ASP A 321 -1.53 -1.50 15.11
C ASP A 321 0.01 -1.55 15.05
N ARG A 322 0.59 -1.59 13.84
CA ARG A 322 2.05 -1.58 13.62
C ARG A 322 2.71 -0.28 14.06
N PHE A 323 2.02 0.85 13.89
CA PHE A 323 2.50 2.15 14.35
C PHE A 323 2.48 2.23 15.88
N LEU A 324 1.44 1.68 16.53
CA LEU A 324 1.38 1.60 17.99
C LEU A 324 2.47 0.69 18.57
N GLU A 325 2.83 -0.40 17.89
CA GLU A 325 3.98 -1.26 18.25
C GLU A 325 5.30 -0.50 18.09
N LEU A 326 5.50 0.21 16.98
CA LEU A 326 6.74 0.96 16.70
C LEU A 326 7.00 2.09 17.71
N THR A 327 5.93 2.73 18.19
CA THR A 327 6.01 3.87 19.11
C THR A 327 6.03 3.47 20.59
N ASP A 328 6.09 2.17 20.91
CA ASP A 328 6.07 1.72 22.30
C ASP A 328 7.39 1.99 23.03
N LEU A 329 7.41 3.05 23.84
CA LEU A 329 8.53 3.44 24.69
C LEU A 329 8.98 2.32 25.65
N LYS A 330 8.09 1.41 26.06
CA LYS A 330 8.45 0.30 26.97
C LYS A 330 9.24 -0.83 26.30
N SER A 331 9.18 -0.92 24.98
CA SER A 331 9.91 -1.93 24.21
C SER A 331 11.34 -1.51 23.84
N ILE A 332 11.65 -0.21 23.93
CA ILE A 332 12.95 0.35 23.54
C ILE A 332 14.08 -0.11 24.48
N PRO A 333 13.94 -0.06 25.82
CA PRO A 333 14.97 -0.54 26.74
C PRO A 333 15.32 -2.01 26.48
N SER A 334 14.32 -2.88 26.26
CA SER A 334 14.57 -4.31 25.98
C SER A 334 15.30 -4.58 24.66
N LYS A 335 15.13 -3.70 23.66
CA LYS A 335 15.83 -3.83 22.37
C LYS A 335 17.26 -3.31 22.47
N GLU A 336 17.50 -2.23 23.19
CA GLU A 336 18.85 -1.74 23.48
C GLU A 336 19.59 -2.72 24.39
N ASP A 337 18.96 -3.24 25.43
CA ASP A 337 19.56 -4.25 26.32
C ASP A 337 19.90 -5.54 25.56
N SER A 338 19.07 -6.00 24.62
CA SER A 338 19.39 -7.18 23.79
C SER A 338 20.45 -6.92 22.73
N ALA A 339 20.54 -5.70 22.17
CA ALA A 339 21.61 -5.32 21.26
C ALA A 339 22.93 -5.15 22.00
N ILE A 340 22.92 -4.50 23.17
CA ILE A 340 24.07 -4.32 24.06
C ILE A 340 24.52 -5.66 24.65
N TYR A 341 23.60 -6.53 25.07
CA TYR A 341 23.93 -7.88 25.54
C TYR A 341 24.57 -8.74 24.43
N ARG A 342 24.06 -8.66 23.18
CA ARG A 342 24.68 -9.32 22.03
C ARG A 342 26.05 -8.74 21.65
N LEU A 343 26.25 -7.43 21.79
CA LEU A 343 27.54 -6.76 21.58
C LEU A 343 28.54 -7.04 22.72
N ALA A 344 28.05 -7.19 23.95
CA ALA A 344 28.86 -7.46 25.12
C ALA A 344 29.29 -8.93 25.23
N HIS A 345 28.56 -9.86 24.60
CA HIS A 345 28.89 -11.29 24.58
C HIS A 345 28.93 -11.83 23.13
N PRO A 346 29.94 -11.48 22.32
CA PRO A 346 30.08 -12.01 20.95
C PRO A 346 30.26 -13.55 20.91
N GLU A 347 30.80 -14.13 21.98
CA GLU A 347 31.21 -15.54 22.06
C GLU A 347 30.14 -16.47 22.69
N GLY A 348 28.94 -15.95 23.00
CA GLY A 348 27.92 -16.69 23.76
C GLY A 348 26.71 -17.21 22.99
N SER A 349 26.62 -16.97 21.67
CA SER A 349 25.39 -17.19 20.88
C SER A 349 25.68 -17.83 19.51
N LEU A 350 26.63 -18.76 19.47
CA LEU A 350 26.99 -19.50 18.25
C LEU A 350 26.62 -21.01 18.32
N PRO A 351 25.43 -21.37 18.85
CA PRO A 351 24.76 -22.57 18.31
C PRO A 351 23.33 -22.36 17.79
N ASP A 352 22.63 -21.28 18.14
CA ASP A 352 21.16 -21.22 17.91
C ASP A 352 20.73 -20.63 16.56
N LEU A 353 21.63 -20.02 15.79
CA LEU A 353 21.28 -19.49 14.45
C LEU A 353 21.30 -20.56 13.36
N ALA A 354 22.05 -21.65 13.55
CA ALA A 354 21.99 -22.82 12.66
C ALA A 354 20.73 -23.68 12.92
N MET A 355 20.05 -23.51 14.07
CA MET A 355 18.90 -24.34 14.47
C MET A 355 17.54 -23.71 14.11
N MET A 356 17.46 -22.40 13.83
CA MET A 356 16.21 -21.78 13.34
C MET A 356 16.01 -21.88 11.81
N ASN A 357 17.06 -22.17 11.03
CA ASN A 357 16.95 -22.35 9.58
C ASN A 357 16.80 -23.81 9.14
N LEU A 358 16.85 -24.78 10.06
CA LEU A 358 16.74 -26.22 9.75
C LEU A 358 15.38 -26.85 10.14
N THR A 359 14.38 -26.07 10.56
CA THR A 359 13.06 -26.61 10.95
C THR A 359 11.92 -26.32 9.96
N THR A 360 12.21 -25.93 8.71
CA THR A 360 11.17 -25.70 7.69
C THR A 360 11.30 -26.52 6.41
N SER A 361 12.17 -27.53 6.38
CA SER A 361 12.10 -28.55 5.32
C SER A 361 12.77 -29.85 5.78
N LEU A 362 11.96 -30.82 6.21
CA LEU A 362 12.09 -32.28 6.06
C LEU A 362 11.37 -33.01 7.20
N GLU A 363 10.18 -33.51 6.89
CA GLU A 363 9.54 -34.61 7.59
C GLU A 363 9.44 -35.79 6.60
N LYS A 364 10.44 -36.68 6.58
CA LYS A 364 10.32 -38.15 6.53
C LYS A 364 11.70 -38.84 6.31
N PRO A 365 11.84 -40.14 6.65
CA PRO A 365 13.00 -40.65 7.34
C PRO A 365 13.89 -41.58 6.48
N ASP A 366 15.03 -41.92 7.08
CA ASP A 366 15.59 -43.28 7.24
C ASP A 366 16.98 -43.62 6.66
N ILE A 367 17.74 -44.29 7.55
CA ILE A 367 18.87 -45.22 7.37
C ILE A 367 20.25 -44.66 6.94
N ARG A 368 21.12 -44.47 7.95
CA ARG A 368 22.58 -44.66 7.82
C ARG A 368 22.99 -46.01 8.41
N LYS A 369 23.70 -46.84 7.64
CA LYS A 369 24.61 -47.87 8.16
C LYS A 369 26.07 -47.52 7.80
N LEU A 370 26.89 -47.59 8.85
CA LEU A 370 28.35 -47.66 8.95
C LEU A 370 29.18 -47.92 7.69
N ALA A 371 30.28 -47.17 7.58
CA ALA A 371 31.64 -47.73 7.53
C ALA A 371 32.69 -46.70 7.98
N GLU A 372 33.54 -47.10 8.93
CA GLU A 372 34.78 -46.45 9.34
C GLU A 372 35.86 -46.60 8.25
N HIS A 373 36.76 -45.62 8.09
CA HIS A 373 38.21 -45.85 8.09
C HIS A 373 38.98 -44.53 8.20
N GLY A 374 39.99 -44.49 9.08
CA GLY A 374 40.97 -43.40 9.18
C GLY A 374 42.18 -43.63 8.28
N ASP A 375 42.99 -42.59 8.06
CA ASP A 375 44.36 -42.51 8.59
C ASP A 375 45.09 -41.23 8.11
N ASP A 376 45.85 -40.69 9.06
CA ASP A 376 47.17 -40.05 9.00
C ASP A 376 47.61 -38.99 7.94
N LYS A 377 48.15 -37.92 8.54
CA LYS A 377 49.04 -36.82 8.09
C LYS A 377 50.46 -37.35 7.67
N PRO A 378 51.49 -36.53 7.33
CA PRO A 378 51.58 -35.11 6.90
C PRO A 378 52.65 -34.83 5.78
N GLU A 379 52.93 -33.53 5.54
CA GLU A 379 54.19 -32.92 5.02
C GLU A 379 54.53 -33.09 3.51
N GLY A 380 55.06 -32.10 2.77
CA GLY A 380 55.52 -30.75 3.06
C GLY A 380 55.90 -29.99 1.76
N SER A 381 56.11 -28.67 1.88
CA SER A 381 56.68 -27.76 0.86
C SER A 381 58.21 -27.98 0.69
N PRO A 382 58.88 -27.50 -0.39
CA PRO A 382 59.25 -26.08 -0.61
C PRO A 382 59.20 -25.61 -2.09
N GLU A 383 58.81 -24.37 -2.42
CA GLU A 383 59.57 -23.09 -2.49
C GLU A 383 60.52 -22.89 -3.71
N LYS A 384 60.44 -21.67 -4.31
CA LYS A 384 61.35 -20.89 -5.20
C LYS A 384 60.91 -20.74 -6.67
N ALA A 385 60.54 -19.53 -7.16
CA ALA A 385 61.36 -18.35 -7.56
C ALA A 385 62.16 -18.65 -8.86
N GLU A 386 62.25 -17.87 -9.95
CA GLU A 386 62.35 -16.43 -10.29
C GLU A 386 61.97 -16.27 -11.81
N LEU A 387 61.27 -15.23 -12.28
CA LEU A 387 61.72 -13.90 -12.79
C LEU A 387 62.23 -13.84 -14.27
N GLY A 388 61.55 -12.98 -15.07
CA GLY A 388 62.07 -12.22 -16.23
C GLY A 388 61.69 -12.76 -17.63
N LYS A 389 61.61 -11.98 -18.71
CA LYS A 389 61.58 -10.53 -18.99
C LYS A 389 61.24 -10.39 -20.51
N ASP A 390 60.61 -9.28 -20.89
CA ASP A 390 60.30 -8.72 -22.24
C ASP A 390 60.95 -9.28 -23.51
N SER A 391 60.21 -9.21 -24.63
CA SER A 391 60.65 -8.64 -25.92
C SER A 391 59.46 -8.43 -26.87
N GLU A 392 59.49 -7.30 -27.59
CA GLU A 392 58.47 -6.67 -28.45
C GLU A 392 58.43 -7.21 -29.91
N GLU A 393 57.30 -6.92 -30.59
CA GLU A 393 57.08 -6.67 -32.05
C GLU A 393 57.37 -7.82 -33.05
N GLU A 394 56.62 -8.08 -34.13
CA GLU A 394 56.12 -7.21 -35.22
C GLU A 394 54.84 -7.77 -35.89
N GLU A 395 54.11 -6.87 -36.56
CA GLU A 395 52.91 -7.01 -37.40
C GLU A 395 53.16 -7.75 -38.73
N GLU A 396 52.17 -8.48 -39.28
CA GLU A 396 51.80 -8.46 -40.72
C GLU A 396 50.32 -8.89 -40.89
N GLU A 397 49.54 -8.04 -41.57
CA GLU A 397 48.17 -8.25 -42.05
C GLU A 397 48.19 -9.10 -43.34
N GLU A 398 47.19 -9.98 -43.55
CA GLU A 398 46.51 -10.17 -44.84
C GLU A 398 45.07 -10.70 -44.60
N GLU A 399 44.11 -9.97 -45.19
CA GLU A 399 42.67 -10.28 -45.37
C GLU A 399 42.53 -11.51 -46.32
N ASP A 400 41.54 -12.41 -46.24
CA ASP A 400 40.14 -12.20 -46.63
C ASP A 400 39.32 -13.52 -46.46
N GLU A 401 38.02 -13.33 -46.17
CA GLU A 401 36.83 -14.12 -46.58
C GLU A 401 36.68 -15.59 -46.09
N GLU A 402 35.81 -15.82 -45.09
CA GLU A 402 34.59 -16.66 -45.23
C GLU A 402 33.47 -16.18 -44.28
N GLU A 403 32.26 -16.22 -44.81
CA GLU A 403 31.04 -15.52 -44.43
C GLU A 403 30.23 -16.21 -43.30
N ASP A 404 29.55 -15.38 -42.50
CA ASP A 404 28.16 -15.55 -42.04
C ASP A 404 27.79 -16.73 -41.10
N GLU A 405 28.40 -16.86 -39.91
CA GLU A 405 27.74 -17.46 -38.73
C GLU A 405 28.01 -16.73 -37.38
N GLU A 406 28.78 -15.63 -37.34
CA GLU A 406 29.20 -14.96 -36.08
C GLU A 406 28.34 -13.75 -35.65
N GLU A 407 27.43 -13.24 -36.49
CA GLU A 407 26.64 -12.02 -36.18
C GLU A 407 25.52 -12.22 -35.14
N GLU A 408 25.18 -13.46 -34.77
CA GLU A 408 24.22 -13.72 -33.66
C GLU A 408 24.90 -13.88 -32.29
N GLU A 409 26.22 -14.17 -32.21
CA GLU A 409 26.95 -14.28 -30.93
C GLU A 409 27.54 -12.93 -30.45
N GLU A 410 27.98 -12.03 -31.35
CA GLU A 410 28.54 -10.73 -30.95
C GLU A 410 27.50 -9.78 -30.33
N GLY A 411 26.23 -9.90 -30.74
CA GLY A 411 25.12 -9.12 -30.17
C GLY A 411 24.77 -9.53 -28.74
N GLU A 412 24.97 -10.81 -28.38
CA GLU A 412 24.76 -11.31 -27.02
C GLU A 412 25.94 -10.94 -26.10
N GLU A 413 27.17 -10.93 -26.60
CA GLU A 413 28.34 -10.50 -25.84
C GLU A 413 28.32 -8.99 -25.51
N GLU A 414 28.01 -8.10 -26.47
CA GLU A 414 27.93 -6.65 -26.20
C GLU A 414 26.80 -6.28 -25.20
N THR A 415 25.66 -6.99 -25.27
CA THR A 415 24.54 -6.74 -24.34
C THR A 415 24.84 -7.26 -22.93
N SER A 416 25.56 -8.38 -22.81
CA SER A 416 26.07 -8.91 -21.54
C SER A 416 27.10 -7.98 -20.90
N ASP A 417 28.01 -7.40 -21.69
CA ASP A 417 29.07 -6.52 -21.22
C ASP A 417 28.53 -5.15 -20.77
N LEU A 418 27.48 -4.65 -21.43
CA LEU A 418 26.72 -3.49 -20.95
C LEU A 418 25.96 -3.78 -19.65
N ARG A 419 25.33 -4.95 -19.51
CA ARG A 419 24.63 -5.38 -18.28
C ARG A 419 25.62 -5.49 -17.10
N ASN A 420 26.80 -6.07 -17.33
CA ASN A 420 27.89 -6.15 -16.35
C ASN A 420 28.42 -4.76 -15.92
N LYS A 421 28.57 -3.82 -16.87
CA LYS A 421 28.95 -2.43 -16.57
C LYS A 421 27.90 -1.71 -15.74
N TRP A 422 26.60 -1.91 -16.02
CA TRP A 422 25.52 -1.37 -15.20
C TRP A 422 25.50 -1.97 -13.80
N HIS A 423 25.72 -3.27 -13.67
CA HIS A 423 25.82 -3.93 -12.37
C HIS A 423 26.96 -3.34 -11.54
N LEU A 424 28.14 -3.11 -12.15
CA LEU A 424 29.28 -2.47 -11.49
C LEU A 424 29.01 -1.00 -11.08
N VAL A 425 28.26 -0.26 -11.91
CA VAL A 425 27.84 1.11 -11.58
C VAL A 425 26.85 1.09 -10.42
N ILE A 426 25.86 0.20 -10.44
CA ILE A 426 24.89 0.00 -9.36
C ILE A 426 25.65 -0.34 -8.07
N ASP A 427 26.64 -1.24 -8.13
CA ASP A 427 27.39 -1.69 -6.96
C ASP A 427 28.29 -0.58 -6.36
N ARG A 428 28.91 0.26 -7.21
CA ARG A 428 29.59 1.48 -6.73
C ARG A 428 28.61 2.49 -6.14
N LEU A 429 27.41 2.60 -6.72
CA LEU A 429 26.39 3.53 -6.26
C LEU A 429 25.76 3.07 -4.95
N THR A 430 25.60 1.77 -4.72
CA THR A 430 25.13 1.18 -3.46
C THR A 430 26.16 1.39 -2.35
N VAL A 431 27.46 1.18 -2.60
CA VAL A 431 28.50 1.47 -1.59
C VAL A 431 28.54 2.97 -1.23
N LEU A 432 28.43 3.86 -2.22
CA LEU A 432 28.32 5.30 -1.96
C LEU A 432 27.03 5.64 -1.20
N PHE A 433 25.92 4.99 -1.53
CA PHE A 433 24.64 5.15 -0.84
C PHE A 433 24.70 4.67 0.61
N LEU A 434 25.36 3.54 0.90
CA LEU A 434 25.56 3.06 2.26
C LEU A 434 26.40 4.03 3.09
N LYS A 435 27.48 4.57 2.52
CA LYS A 435 28.29 5.60 3.17
C LYS A 435 27.48 6.88 3.39
N PHE A 436 26.65 7.28 2.43
CA PHE A 436 25.73 8.40 2.57
C PHE A 436 24.72 8.16 3.69
N LEU A 437 24.12 6.98 3.79
CA LEU A 437 23.19 6.62 4.86
C LEU A 437 23.85 6.63 6.24
N GLU A 438 25.11 6.20 6.34
CA GLU A 438 25.88 6.28 7.57
C GLU A 438 26.09 7.74 8.00
N TYR A 439 26.49 8.62 7.07
CA TYR A 439 26.60 10.06 7.34
C TYR A 439 25.23 10.67 7.68
N PHE A 440 24.16 10.27 6.99
CA PHE A 440 22.81 10.74 7.25
C PHE A 440 22.34 10.32 8.65
N HIS A 441 22.64 9.09 9.07
CA HIS A 441 22.33 8.61 10.42
C HIS A 441 23.13 9.38 11.49
N LYS A 442 24.44 9.60 11.28
CA LYS A 442 25.26 10.44 12.16
C LYS A 442 24.72 11.87 12.25
N LEU A 443 24.32 12.46 11.11
CA LEU A 443 23.68 13.77 11.06
C LEU A 443 22.33 13.77 11.79
N GLN A 444 21.52 12.73 11.62
CA GLN A 444 20.22 12.60 12.30
C GLN A 444 20.41 12.58 13.82
N VAL A 445 21.33 11.76 14.35
CA VAL A 445 21.64 11.71 15.79
C VAL A 445 22.16 13.07 16.29
N PHE A 446 23.04 13.71 15.52
CA PHE A 446 23.52 15.06 15.84
C PHE A 446 22.39 16.09 15.89
N MET A 447 21.45 16.05 14.95
CA MET A 447 20.29 16.92 14.93
C MET A 447 19.35 16.67 16.11
N TRP A 448 19.12 15.40 16.49
CA TRP A 448 18.36 15.06 17.70
C TRP A 448 19.04 15.57 18.96
N TRP A 449 20.37 15.43 19.07
CA TRP A 449 21.13 15.93 20.21
C TRP A 449 21.05 17.46 20.35
N ILE A 450 21.20 18.19 19.23
CA ILE A 450 21.01 19.65 19.22
C ILE A 450 19.58 20.02 19.62
N LEU A 451 18.57 19.33 19.06
CA LEU A 451 17.18 19.60 19.36
C LEU A 451 16.89 19.35 20.85
N GLU A 452 17.34 18.24 21.42
CA GLU A 452 17.18 17.93 22.84
C GLU A 452 17.76 19.04 23.73
N LEU A 453 18.95 19.53 23.40
CA LEU A 453 19.63 20.57 24.19
C LEU A 453 18.97 21.96 24.07
N HIS A 454 18.41 22.29 22.90
CA HIS A 454 17.94 23.63 22.58
C HIS A 454 16.41 23.80 22.48
N ILE A 455 15.62 22.73 22.57
CA ILE A 455 14.17 22.78 22.31
C ILE A 455 13.44 23.81 23.18
N ILE A 456 13.79 23.91 24.47
CA ILE A 456 13.15 24.85 25.41
C ILE A 456 13.41 26.31 24.98
N LYS A 457 14.63 26.62 24.54
CA LYS A 457 15.00 27.98 24.10
C LYS A 457 14.28 28.34 22.80
N ILE A 458 14.22 27.41 21.85
CA ILE A 458 13.54 27.59 20.56
C ILE A 458 12.04 27.84 20.79
N VAL A 459 11.38 26.96 21.55
CA VAL A 459 9.95 27.06 21.83
C VAL A 459 9.63 28.34 22.62
N SER A 460 10.38 28.65 23.68
CA SER A 460 10.17 29.87 24.45
C SER A 460 10.36 31.14 23.62
N SER A 461 11.40 31.19 22.77
CA SER A 461 11.64 32.34 21.89
C SER A 461 10.52 32.50 20.87
N TYR A 462 10.01 31.40 20.30
CA TYR A 462 8.92 31.43 19.34
C TYR A 462 7.60 31.87 19.99
N ILE A 463 7.27 31.37 21.19
CA ILE A 463 6.08 31.79 21.94
C ILE A 463 6.13 33.30 22.21
N ILE A 464 7.26 33.81 22.70
CA ILE A 464 7.43 35.26 22.95
C ILE A 464 7.25 36.05 21.64
N TRP A 465 7.84 35.60 20.53
CA TRP A 465 7.69 36.24 19.23
C TRP A 465 6.24 36.29 18.75
N VAL A 466 5.49 35.19 18.87
CA VAL A 466 4.06 35.13 18.54
C VAL A 466 3.26 36.09 19.43
N SER A 467 3.49 36.09 20.75
CA SER A 467 2.80 36.98 21.69
C SER A 467 3.06 38.47 21.43
N VAL A 468 4.27 38.83 20.98
CA VAL A 468 4.58 40.22 20.58
C VAL A 468 3.85 40.57 19.29
N LYS A 469 3.85 39.66 18.31
CA LYS A 469 3.20 39.88 17.01
C LYS A 469 1.68 40.02 17.13
N GLU A 470 1.05 39.25 18.02
CA GLU A 470 -0.39 39.35 18.29
C GLU A 470 -0.76 40.72 18.87
N LYS A 471 -0.02 41.21 19.87
CA LYS A 471 -0.24 42.57 20.42
C LYS A 471 -0.04 43.68 19.38
N GLU A 472 0.92 43.49 18.47
CA GLU A 472 1.14 44.43 17.36
C GLU A 472 -0.01 44.41 16.35
N PHE A 473 -0.60 43.24 16.12
CA PHE A 473 -1.78 43.07 15.27
C PHE A 473 -3.03 43.69 15.91
N GLU A 474 -3.30 43.38 17.18
CA GLU A 474 -4.41 43.97 17.96
C GLU A 474 -4.27 45.50 18.04
N GLY A 475 -3.06 46.01 18.27
CA GLY A 475 -2.78 47.45 18.29
C GLY A 475 -3.00 48.12 16.92
N ARG A 476 -2.68 47.43 15.82
CA ARG A 476 -2.96 47.93 14.46
C ARG A 476 -4.44 47.92 14.12
N GLU A 477 -5.19 46.89 14.52
CA GLU A 477 -6.64 46.88 14.35
C GLU A 477 -7.31 47.99 15.15
N LEU A 478 -6.94 48.19 16.41
CA LEU A 478 -7.47 49.28 17.23
C LEU A 478 -7.19 50.65 16.60
N LYS A 479 -5.98 50.88 16.10
CA LYS A 479 -5.61 52.12 15.43
C LYS A 479 -6.32 52.32 14.10
N SER A 480 -6.53 51.25 13.32
CA SER A 480 -7.35 51.28 12.10
C SER A 480 -8.83 51.54 12.38
N ASN A 481 -9.34 51.05 13.51
CA ASN A 481 -10.73 51.28 13.93
C ASN A 481 -10.91 52.70 14.46
N GLU A 482 -9.93 53.25 15.17
CA GLU A 482 -9.87 54.66 15.59
C GLU A 482 -9.77 55.58 14.38
N GLU A 483 -8.89 55.33 13.40
CA GLU A 483 -8.79 56.12 12.17
C GLU A 483 -10.06 55.99 11.29
N GLY A 484 -10.71 54.81 11.29
CA GLY A 484 -11.99 54.58 10.63
C GLY A 484 -13.14 55.33 11.31
N GLN A 485 -13.14 55.39 12.64
CA GLN A 485 -14.09 56.19 13.42
C GLN A 485 -13.82 57.69 13.29
N GLU A 486 -12.56 58.15 13.29
CA GLU A 486 -12.22 59.56 13.04
C GLU A 486 -12.61 60.01 11.64
N LYS A 487 -12.43 59.17 10.60
CA LYS A 487 -12.94 59.44 9.25
C LYS A 487 -14.47 59.41 9.16
N ALA A 488 -15.14 58.65 10.02
CA ALA A 488 -16.60 58.63 10.13
C ALA A 488 -17.16 59.80 10.98
N PHE A 489 -16.36 60.34 11.91
CA PHE A 489 -16.77 61.37 12.89
C PHE A 489 -16.12 62.76 12.70
N GLY A 490 -15.28 62.99 11.69
CA GLY A 490 -14.77 64.32 11.35
C GLY A 490 -14.32 64.40 9.89
N TYR A 491 -14.46 65.49 9.13
CA TYR A 491 -14.92 66.85 9.36
C TYR A 491 -15.46 67.34 8.01
N LYS A 492 -16.57 68.09 8.03
CA LYS A 492 -16.97 68.97 6.93
C LYS A 492 -16.40 70.36 7.22
#